data_AF-A0A3C7W3F8-F1
#
_entry.id   AF-A0A3C7W3F8-F1
#
_cell.length_a   1.000
_cell.length_b   1.000
_cell.length_c   1.000
_cell.angle_alpha   90.00
_cell.angle_beta   90.00
_cell.angle_gamma   90.00
#
_symmetry.space_group_name_H-M   'P 1'
#
loop_
_entity.id
_entity.type
_entity.pdbx_description
1 polymer ?
#
loop_
_entity_poly.entity_id
_entity_poly.type
_entity_poly.pdbx_seq_one_letter_code
_entity_poly.pdbx_strand_id
1 'polypeptide(L)' 'MEDSGNATCPRCGARFECMAGSGRACPCAAVTLSDEQRAAIASRWEGCLCYQCLLAMQAAPQAGEEASP' A
#
# COMPACT_ATOMS: atom_id res chain seq x y z
N MET A 1 -19.39 -16.65 -1.30
CA MET A 1 -18.89 -15.31 -0.95
C MET A 1 -17.44 -15.29 -1.36
N GLU A 2 -17.21 -15.10 -2.64
CA GLU A 2 -15.90 -15.21 -3.26
C GLU A 2 -15.31 -13.81 -3.26
N ASP A 3 -14.39 -13.62 -2.31
CA ASP A 3 -13.46 -12.51 -2.25
C ASP A 3 -12.74 -12.43 -3.60
N SER A 4 -13.31 -11.64 -4.50
CA SER A 4 -12.72 -11.27 -5.78
C SER A 4 -11.58 -10.33 -5.47
N GLY A 5 -10.50 -10.92 -4.93
CA GLY A 5 -9.26 -10.26 -4.61
C GLY A 5 -8.74 -9.61 -5.88
N ASN A 6 -8.99 -8.30 -5.99
CA ASN A 6 -8.38 -7.48 -7.02
C ASN A 6 -6.88 -7.39 -6.70
N ALA A 7 -6.17 -8.43 -7.13
CA ALA A 7 -4.75 -8.60 -7.17
C ALA A 7 -4.10 -7.63 -8.16
N THR A 8 -4.62 -6.41 -8.34
CA THR A 8 -4.13 -5.45 -9.33
C THR A 8 -3.95 -4.10 -8.66
N CYS A 9 -2.74 -3.57 -8.72
CA CYS A 9 -2.41 -2.30 -8.09
C CYS A 9 -3.15 -1.17 -8.83
N PRO A 10 -4.03 -0.40 -8.18
CA PRO A 10 -4.74 0.71 -8.83
C PRO A 10 -3.81 1.85 -9.30
N ARG A 11 -2.57 1.90 -8.78
CA ARG A 11 -1.59 2.92 -9.16
C ARG A 11 -0.83 2.59 -10.45
N CYS A 12 -0.37 1.36 -10.60
CA CYS A 12 0.49 0.96 -11.74
C CYS A 12 -0.13 -0.11 -12.63
N GLY A 13 -1.27 -0.68 -12.25
CA GLY A 13 -1.90 -1.80 -12.94
C GLY A 13 -1.17 -3.14 -12.80
N ALA A 14 -0.12 -3.22 -11.97
CA ALA A 14 0.63 -4.46 -11.79
C ALA A 14 -0.21 -5.50 -11.03
N ARG A 15 -0.19 -6.74 -11.52
CA ARG A 15 -0.79 -7.87 -10.79
C ARG A 15 0.10 -8.28 -9.61
N PHE A 16 -0.47 -8.40 -8.43
CA PHE A 16 0.20 -8.81 -7.20
C PHE A 16 -0.72 -9.73 -6.38
N GLU A 17 -0.16 -10.77 -5.77
CA GLU A 17 -0.95 -11.63 -4.89
C GLU A 17 -1.06 -10.99 -3.51
N CYS A 18 -2.29 -10.57 -3.16
CA CYS A 18 -2.59 -10.10 -1.82
C CYS A 18 -2.78 -11.30 -0.89
N MET A 19 -1.75 -11.63 -0.11
CA MET A 19 -1.80 -12.71 0.88
C MET A 19 -2.47 -12.29 2.21
N ALA A 20 -3.19 -11.15 2.24
CA ALA A 20 -3.82 -10.61 3.45
C ALA A 20 -4.78 -11.60 4.12
N GLY A 21 -5.47 -12.43 3.34
CA GLY A 21 -6.37 -13.49 3.85
C GLY A 21 -5.68 -14.85 4.12
N SER A 22 -4.43 -15.03 3.71
CA SER A 22 -3.73 -16.32 3.75
C SER A 22 -2.90 -16.55 5.02
N GLY A 23 -2.93 -15.61 5.97
CA GLY A 23 -2.11 -15.66 7.19
C GLY A 23 -0.59 -15.50 6.94
N ARG A 24 -0.18 -15.20 5.71
CA ARG A 24 1.21 -14.91 5.34
C ARG A 24 1.42 -13.41 5.19
N ALA A 25 2.61 -12.94 5.55
CA ALA A 25 2.99 -11.55 5.33
C ALA A 25 3.08 -11.26 3.82
N CYS A 26 2.32 -10.28 3.34
CA CYS A 26 2.49 -9.74 2.00
C CYS A 26 3.88 -9.08 1.90
N PRO A 27 4.62 -9.24 0.79
CA PRO A 27 5.85 -8.47 0.57
C PRO A 27 5.60 -6.95 0.63
N CYS A 28 4.39 -6.52 0.27
CA CYS A 28 3.93 -5.15 0.47
C CYS A 28 3.95 -4.69 1.94
N ALA A 29 3.71 -5.59 2.89
CA ALA A 29 3.76 -5.31 4.33
C ALA A 29 5.20 -5.23 4.88
N ALA A 30 6.21 -5.68 4.13
CA ALA A 30 7.61 -5.49 4.49
C ALA A 30 8.08 -4.03 4.28
N VAL A 31 7.29 -3.20 3.58
CA VAL A 31 7.59 -1.78 3.43
C VAL A 31 7.14 -1.04 4.69
N THR A 32 8.10 -0.51 5.43
CA THR A 32 7.85 0.35 6.59
C THR A 32 7.43 1.74 6.10
N LEU A 33 6.15 2.05 6.29
CA LEU A 33 5.58 3.36 5.99
C LEU A 33 5.26 4.09 7.29
N SER A 34 5.48 5.40 7.33
CA SER A 34 5.01 6.25 8.43
C SER A 34 3.48 6.30 8.47
N ASP A 35 2.92 6.73 9.61
CA ASP A 35 1.48 6.94 9.74
C ASP A 35 0.95 7.92 8.70
N GLU A 36 1.69 9.00 8.40
CA GLU A 36 1.34 9.97 7.35
C GLU A 36 1.31 9.31 5.97
N GLN A 37 2.30 8.46 5.66
CA GLN A 37 2.33 7.67 4.41
C GLN A 37 1.12 6.75 4.33
N ARG A 38 0.80 6.03 5.40
CA ARG A 38 -0.38 5.15 5.46
C ARG A 38 -1.68 5.93 5.29
N ALA A 39 -1.85 7.04 5.97
CA ALA A 39 -3.04 7.87 5.90
C ALA A 39 -3.22 8.47 4.49
N ALA A 40 -2.15 9.02 3.91
CA ALA A 40 -2.17 9.54 2.55
C ALA A 40 -2.52 8.45 1.53
N ILE A 41 -1.99 7.23 1.72
CA ILE A 41 -2.28 6.10 0.85
C ILE A 41 -3.74 5.67 0.98
N ALA A 42 -4.22 5.44 2.21
CA ALA A 42 -5.59 5.03 2.47
C ALA A 42 -6.61 6.08 2.00
N SER A 43 -6.26 7.36 2.03
CA SER A 43 -7.11 8.45 1.53
C SER A 43 -7.15 8.53 0.00
N ARG A 44 -6.06 8.20 -0.69
CA ARG A 44 -6.00 8.22 -2.17
C ARG A 44 -6.40 6.92 -2.85
N TRP A 45 -6.20 5.79 -2.19
CA TRP A 45 -6.43 4.46 -2.76
C TRP A 45 -7.21 3.61 -1.75
N GLU A 46 -8.46 3.27 -2.09
CA GLU A 46 -9.30 2.35 -1.31
C GLU A 46 -8.94 0.87 -1.57
N GLY A 47 -7.64 0.54 -1.61
CA GLY A 47 -7.20 -0.82 -1.92
C GLY A 47 -5.70 -1.06 -1.67
N CYS A 48 -5.28 -2.31 -1.83
CA CYS A 48 -3.88 -2.68 -1.65
C CYS A 48 -3.03 -2.22 -2.85
N LEU A 49 -1.85 -1.69 -2.57
CA LEU A 49 -0.85 -1.35 -3.57
C LEU A 49 0.26 -2.40 -3.59
N CYS A 50 0.88 -2.56 -4.76
CA CYS A 50 2.01 -3.46 -4.89
C CYS A 50 3.25 -2.92 -4.15
N TYR A 51 4.16 -3.84 -3.82
CA TYR A 51 5.44 -3.55 -3.14
C TYR A 51 6.18 -2.37 -3.78
N GLN A 52 6.31 -2.35 -5.11
CA GLN A 52 7.02 -1.29 -5.84
C GLN A 52 6.39 0.10 -5.66
N CYS A 53 5.05 0.17 -5.64
CA CYS A 53 4.36 1.43 -5.44
C CYS A 53 4.51 1.95 -4.00
N LEU A 54 4.50 1.05 -3.02
CA LEU A 54 4.73 1.41 -1.62
C LEU A 54 6.18 1.88 -1.41
N LEU A 55 7.15 1.18 -1.98
CA LEU A 55 8.57 1.58 -1.98
C LEU A 55 8.79 2.96 -2.59
N ALA A 56 8.15 3.23 -3.73
CA ALA A 56 8.22 4.54 -4.36
C ALA A 56 7.63 5.65 -3.49
N MET A 57 6.62 5.36 -2.65
CA MET A 57 6.07 6.32 -1.70
C MET A 57 6.90 6.46 -0.43
N GLN A 58 7.58 5.40 -0.01
CA GLN A 58 8.58 5.47 1.03
C GLN A 58 9.74 6.40 0.61
N ALA A 59 10.20 6.26 -0.64
CA ALA A 59 11.30 7.04 -1.19
C ALA A 59 10.91 8.47 -1.60
N ALA A 60 9.65 8.70 -1.96
CA ALA A 60 9.16 10.03 -2.29
C ALA A 60 8.80 10.78 -0.99
N PRO A 61 9.50 11.87 -0.64
CA PRO A 61 9.04 12.76 0.43
C PRO A 61 7.73 13.37 -0.03
N GLN A 62 6.65 12.80 0.47
CA GLN A 62 5.31 13.33 0.29
C GLN A 62 5.26 14.67 1.01
N ALA A 63 4.95 15.72 0.24
CA ALA A 63 4.80 17.10 0.69
C ALA A 63 3.55 17.27 1.58
N GLY A 64 3.54 16.54 2.69
CA GLY A 64 2.65 16.63 3.83
C GLY A 64 3.52 16.54 5.07
N GLU A 65 4.55 17.38 5.11
CA GLU A 65 5.22 17.75 6.35
C GLU A 65 4.16 18.48 7.19
N GLU A 66 4.07 18.16 8.48
CA GLU A 66 3.20 18.75 9.52
C GLU A 66 1.93 17.95 9.90
N ALA A 67 2.11 16.85 10.67
CA ALA A 67 1.44 16.58 11.96
C ALA A 67 1.80 15.16 12.46
N SER A 68 2.26 14.89 13.70
CA SER A 68 2.36 15.64 14.96
C SER A 68 3.23 14.80 15.95
N PRO A 69 3.91 15.41 16.94
CA PRO A 69 4.67 14.72 18.00
C PRO A 69 3.84 13.84 18.95
#